data_AF-A0A081RMA8-F1
#
_entry.id   AF-A0A081RMA8-F1
#
_cell.length_a   1.000
_cell.length_b   1.000
_cell.length_c   1.000
_cell.angle_alpha   90.00
_cell.angle_beta   90.00
_cell.angle_gamma   90.00
#
_symmetry.space_group_name_H-M   'P 1'
#
loop_
_entity.id
_entity.type
_entity.pdbx_description
1 polymer ?
#
loop_
_entity_poly.entity_id
_entity_poly.type
_entity_poly.pdbx_seq_one_letter_code
_entity_poly.pdbx_strand_id
1 'polypeptide(L)' 'EPKNVKIQGSTIRWGISSALKNSKRIPDVIYHKGDFGKEPMIIVFGKTPENVLEKILKIKG' A
#
# COMPACT_ATOMS: atom_id res chain seq x y z
N GLU A 1 5.11 -3.11 -12.54
CA GLU A 1 3.78 -2.69 -13.01
C GLU A 1 3.73 -2.75 -14.54
N PRO A 2 2.67 -3.30 -15.15
CA PRO A 2 2.47 -3.29 -16.60
C PRO A 2 2.35 -1.86 -17.19
N LYS A 3 2.85 -1.65 -18.41
CA LYS A 3 2.86 -0.31 -19.06
C LYS A 3 1.46 0.28 -19.24
N ASN A 4 0.46 -0.54 -19.57
CA ASN A 4 -0.92 -0.10 -19.75
C ASN A 4 -1.56 0.44 -18.46
N VAL A 5 -1.24 -0.14 -17.31
CA VAL A 5 -1.73 0.33 -16.00
C VAL A 5 -1.14 1.70 -15.65
N LYS A 6 0.17 1.88 -15.91
CA LYS A 6 0.86 3.16 -15.70
C LYS A 6 0.23 4.30 -16.50
N ILE A 7 -0.12 4.03 -17.76
CA ILE A 7 -0.68 5.03 -18.68
C ILE A 7 -2.12 5.40 -18.28
N GLN A 8 -2.89 4.45 -17.75
CA GLN A 8 -4.29 4.67 -17.32
C GLN A 8 -4.43 5.23 -15.89
N GLY A 9 -3.34 5.67 -15.24
CA GLY A 9 -3.38 6.28 -13.91
C GLY A 9 -3.87 5.37 -12.78
N SER A 10 -3.95 4.05 -13.01
CA SER A 10 -4.53 3.08 -12.07
C SER A 10 -3.48 2.36 -11.20
N THR A 11 -2.29 2.96 -11.05
CA THR A 11 -1.12 2.38 -10.37
C THR A 11 -1.41 1.95 -8.93
N ILE A 12 -2.13 2.76 -8.15
CA ILE A 12 -2.44 2.44 -6.75
C ILE A 12 -3.36 1.23 -6.65
N ARG A 13 -4.45 1.20 -7.45
CA ARG A 13 -5.39 0.07 -7.48
C ARG A 13 -4.69 -1.22 -7.88
N TRP A 14 -3.88 -1.19 -8.93
CA TRP A 14 -3.09 -2.34 -9.36
C TRP A 14 -2.07 -2.77 -8.29
N GLY A 15 -1.41 -1.81 -7.65
CA GLY A 15 -0.44 -2.06 -6.58
C GLY A 15 -1.07 -2.77 -5.38
N ILE A 16 -2.23 -2.29 -4.91
CA ILE A 16 -2.99 -2.92 -3.83
C ILE A 16 -3.41 -4.35 -4.24
N SER A 17 -4.04 -4.51 -5.40
CA SER A 17 -4.46 -5.85 -5.88
C SER A 17 -3.28 -6.82 -6.03
N SER A 18 -2.12 -6.35 -6.47
CA SER A 18 -0.91 -7.17 -6.60
C SER A 18 -0.35 -7.57 -5.25
N ALA A 19 -0.34 -6.66 -4.27
CA ALA A 19 0.08 -6.95 -2.90
C ALA A 19 -0.85 -7.97 -2.22
N LEU A 20 -2.17 -7.87 -2.44
CA LEU A 20 -3.15 -8.80 -1.90
C LEU A 20 -3.01 -10.21 -2.51
N LYS A 21 -2.82 -10.32 -3.84
CA LYS A 21 -2.62 -11.62 -4.51
C LYS A 21 -1.40 -12.40 -4.00
N ASN A 22 -0.36 -11.68 -3.59
CA ASN A 22 0.89 -12.28 -3.11
C ASN A 22 0.89 -12.56 -1.60
N SER A 23 -0.21 -12.25 -0.89
CA SER A 23 -0.29 -12.41 0.56
C SER A 23 -1.24 -13.54 0.96
N LYS A 24 -0.84 -14.37 1.92
CA LYS A 24 -1.69 -15.44 2.51
C LYS A 24 -2.73 -14.89 3.49
N ARG A 25 -2.59 -13.63 3.92
CA ARG A 25 -3.47 -12.94 4.86
C ARG A 25 -3.72 -11.52 4.36
N ILE A 26 -4.82 -10.90 4.81
CA ILE A 26 -5.04 -9.48 4.54
C ILE A 26 -3.99 -8.68 5.33
N PRO A 27 -3.12 -7.91 4.66
CA PRO A 27 -2.05 -7.17 5.32
C PRO A 27 -2.59 -5.89 5.98
N ASP A 28 -1.99 -5.52 7.12
CA ASP A 28 -2.26 -4.23 7.78
C ASP A 28 -1.50 -3.07 7.11
N VAL A 29 -0.44 -3.37 6.35
CA VAL A 29 0.44 -2.39 5.70
C VAL A 29 0.79 -2.86 4.29
N ILE A 30 0.69 -1.94 3.32
CA ILE A 30 1.23 -2.12 1.96
C ILE A 30 2.18 -0.95 1.67
N TYR A 31 3.33 -1.21 1.08
CA TYR A 31 4.28 -0.16 0.71
C TYR A 31 4.78 -0.32 -0.73
N HIS A 32 5.27 0.77 -1.31
CA HIS A 32 6.06 0.76 -2.54
C HIS A 32 7.29 1.65 -2.40
N LYS A 33 8.35 1.31 -3.14
CA LYS A 33 9.65 2.01 -3.10
C LYS A 33 9.69 3.29 -3.96
N GLY A 34 8.53 3.76 -4.42
CA GLY A 34 8.44 4.83 -5.41
C GLY A 34 8.78 4.35 -6.83
N ASP A 35 8.88 5.31 -7.74
CA ASP A 35 9.30 5.13 -9.13
C ASP A 35 9.90 6.46 -9.64
N PHE A 36 10.39 6.52 -10.87
CA PHE A 36 10.89 7.79 -11.42
C PHE A 36 9.84 8.90 -11.32
N GLY A 37 10.17 9.98 -10.61
CA GLY A 37 9.27 11.10 -10.32
C GLY A 37 8.14 10.80 -9.31
N LYS A 38 8.20 9.68 -8.59
CA LYS A 38 7.20 9.29 -7.56
C LYS A 38 7.90 8.92 -6.25
N GLU A 39 7.46 9.55 -5.17
CA GLU A 39 7.98 9.26 -3.83
C GLU A 39 7.57 7.87 -3.35
N PRO A 40 8.39 7.19 -2.52
CA PRO A 40 7.99 5.99 -1.82
C PRO A 40 6.88 6.27 -0.81
N MET A 41 5.96 5.31 -0.62
CA MET A 41 4.88 5.43 0.37
C MET A 41 4.66 4.13 1.13
N ILE A 42 4.23 4.28 2.38
CA ILE A 42 3.69 3.22 3.25
C ILE A 42 2.22 3.56 3.50
N ILE A 43 1.34 2.59 3.26
CA ILE A 43 -0.11 2.71 3.42
C ILE A 43 -0.54 1.76 4.54
N VAL A 44 -1.11 2.30 5.61
CA VAL A 44 -1.60 1.54 6.76
C VAL A 44 -3.12 1.44 6.69
N PHE A 45 -3.66 0.23 6.82
CA PHE A 45 -5.09 -0.05 6.77
C PHE A 45 -5.65 -0.30 8.16
N GLY A 46 -6.88 0.16 8.40
CA GLY A 46 -7.63 -0.12 9.62
C GLY A 46 -9.12 0.06 9.38
N LYS A 47 -9.95 -0.58 10.22
CA LYS A 47 -11.41 -0.45 10.10
C LYS A 47 -11.94 0.88 10.64
N THR A 48 -11.19 1.50 11.56
CA THR A 48 -11.47 2.80 12.15
C THR A 48 -10.18 3.61 12.24
N PRO A 49 -10.26 4.95 12.39
CA PRO A 49 -9.09 5.80 12.61
C PRO A 49 -8.24 5.35 13.82
N GLU A 50 -8.88 4.94 14.91
CA GLU A 50 -8.21 4.47 16.13
C GLU A 50 -7.39 3.21 15.86
N ASN A 51 -7.92 2.26 15.07
CA ASN A 51 -7.19 1.07 14.68
C ASN A 51 -5.95 1.39 13.83
N VAL A 52 -6.05 2.39 12.95
CA VAL A 52 -4.89 2.88 12.18
C VAL A 52 -3.85 3.48 13.12
N LEU A 53 -4.29 4.32 14.07
CA LEU A 53 -3.40 4.96 15.05
C LEU A 53 -2.67 3.92 15.92
N GLU A 54 -3.38 2.94 16.46
CA GLU A 54 -2.79 1.84 17.24
C GLU A 54 -1.71 1.08 16.46
N LYS A 55 -1.95 0.80 15.17
CA LYS A 55 -0.98 0.14 14.31
C LYS A 55 0.26 1.00 14.09
N ILE A 56 0.08 2.29 13.84
CA ILE A 56 1.19 3.25 13.68
C ILE A 56 2.01 3.33 14.98
N LEU A 57 1.36 3.39 16.15
CA LEU A 57 2.03 3.45 17.44
C LEU A 57 2.83 2.17 17.75
N LYS A 58 2.43 1.00 17.25
CA LYS A 58 3.23 -0.24 17.37
C LYS A 58 4.44 -0.30 16.45
N ILE A 59 4.40 0.43 15.32
CA ILE A 59 5.54 0.56 14.39
C ILE A 59 6.56 1.55 14.95
N LYS A 60 6.07 2.59 15.63
CA LYS A 60 6.91 3.54 16.35
C LYS A 60 7.56 2.84 17.54
N GLY A 61 8.89 2.76 17.54
CA GLY A 61 9.67 2.33 18.71
C GLY A 61 9.55 3.30 19.87
#